data_AF-A0A661JCD0-F1
#
_entry.id   AF-A0A661JCD0-F1
#
_cell.length_a   1.000
_cell.length_b   1.000
_cell.length_c   1.000
_cell.angle_alpha   90.00
_cell.angle_beta   90.00
_cell.angle_gamma   90.00
#
_symmetry.space_group_name_H-M   'P 1'
#
loop_
_entity.id
_entity.type
_entity.pdbx_description
1 polymer ?
#
loop_
_entity_poly.entity_id
_entity_poly.type
_entity_poly.pdbx_seq_one_letter_code
_entity_poly.pdbx_strand_id
1 'polypeptide(L)'
;MLRPAPLLCAVFVALSAVLSVPVQAERSTSLPPSEGLEVVGDEEIVGQSILFQGNVTVRSGATLTIKDSVLVFDSNRTHHQGFLVEEGGTLVMRNSTVEAVNLSEGFSFVADGRVDIRNCNIGGIFTTTVGLRWIGGFKIRSDNSVIRDTVFARARGYAIRCEGARNFTFSDNLVYATATALLLNRSTGSVTGNWFFNNSDRQVV
;
A
#
# COMPACT_ATOMS: atom_id res chain seq x y z
N MET A 1 50.93 2.57 56.29
CA MET A 1 49.59 2.77 56.86
C MET A 1 48.60 2.90 55.71
N LEU A 2 47.53 2.09 55.76
CA LEU A 2 46.32 2.03 54.92
C LEU A 2 46.43 1.99 53.38
N ARG A 3 46.12 0.80 52.83
CA ARG A 3 45.36 0.65 51.57
C ARG A 3 43.91 1.13 51.79
N PRO A 4 43.23 1.61 50.74
CA PRO A 4 42.13 0.85 50.10
C PRO A 4 42.14 1.05 48.56
N ALA A 5 41.41 0.36 47.68
CA ALA A 5 40.74 -0.94 47.53
C ALA A 5 40.57 -1.05 45.99
N PRO A 6 40.62 -2.23 45.36
CA PRO A 6 40.48 -2.35 43.91
C PRO A 6 39.01 -2.30 43.51
N LEU A 7 38.63 -1.36 42.63
CA LEU A 7 37.32 -1.36 42.00
C LEU A 7 37.29 -2.43 40.91
N LEU A 8 36.40 -3.40 41.09
CA LEU A 8 35.88 -4.29 40.06
C LEU A 8 35.54 -3.49 38.80
N CYS A 9 36.06 -3.90 37.65
CA CYS A 9 35.41 -3.63 36.38
C CYS A 9 35.31 -4.94 35.61
N ALA A 10 34.08 -5.38 35.47
CA ALA A 10 33.67 -6.65 34.92
C ALA A 10 33.53 -6.56 33.39
N VAL A 11 33.94 -7.64 32.71
CA VAL A 11 33.25 -8.30 31.58
C VAL A 11 33.19 -7.55 30.24
N PHE A 12 33.65 -8.22 29.18
CA PHE A 12 32.81 -8.73 28.08
C PHE A 12 33.67 -9.56 27.11
N VAL A 13 33.55 -10.89 27.17
CA VAL A 13 34.04 -11.79 26.11
C VAL A 13 32.91 -11.91 25.10
N ALA A 14 33.07 -11.30 23.92
CA ALA A 14 32.15 -11.48 22.81
C ALA A 14 32.52 -12.78 22.07
N LEU A 15 31.70 -13.82 22.25
CA LEU A 15 31.76 -15.06 21.51
C LEU A 15 30.95 -14.89 20.21
N SER A 16 31.61 -14.66 19.07
CA SER A 16 30.94 -14.58 17.77
C SER A 16 30.70 -15.98 17.23
N ALA A 17 29.50 -16.53 17.46
CA ALA A 17 29.01 -17.68 16.71
C ALA A 17 28.56 -17.21 15.31
N VAL A 18 29.32 -17.59 14.28
CA VAL A 18 28.91 -17.43 12.89
C VAL A 18 27.79 -18.46 12.63
N LEU A 19 26.54 -18.02 12.73
CA LEU A 19 25.39 -18.79 12.28
C LEU A 19 25.35 -18.73 10.75
N SER A 20 25.75 -19.84 10.13
CA SER A 20 25.52 -20.10 8.71
C SER A 20 24.02 -20.16 8.45
N VAL A 21 23.45 -19.08 7.95
CA VAL A 21 22.06 -19.08 7.45
C VAL A 21 22.06 -19.88 6.14
N PRO A 22 21.27 -20.96 6.01
CA PRO A 22 21.07 -21.58 4.71
C PRO A 22 20.32 -20.59 3.82
N VAL A 23 20.99 -20.12 2.77
CA VAL A 23 20.36 -19.40 1.67
C VAL A 23 19.36 -20.36 1.02
N GLN A 24 18.08 -20.20 1.35
CA GLN A 24 17.01 -20.82 0.61
C GLN A 24 17.01 -20.15 -0.77
N ALA A 25 17.36 -20.90 -1.82
CA ALA A 25 17.30 -20.40 -3.19
C ALA A 25 15.83 -20.09 -3.52
N GLU A 26 15.48 -18.81 -3.62
CA GLU A 26 14.18 -18.41 -4.15
C GLU A 26 14.10 -18.84 -5.60
N ARG A 27 13.04 -19.61 -5.90
CA ARG A 27 12.61 -19.88 -7.27
C ARG A 27 12.46 -18.53 -7.98
N SER A 28 13.26 -18.30 -9.01
CA SER A 28 12.96 -17.27 -10.00
C SER A 28 11.65 -17.66 -10.69
N THR A 29 10.54 -17.06 -10.25
CA THR A 29 9.34 -16.97 -11.07
C THR A 29 9.46 -15.67 -11.85
N SER A 30 9.87 -15.76 -13.11
CA SER A 30 9.57 -14.70 -14.07
C SER A 30 8.07 -14.39 -13.94
N LEU A 31 7.72 -13.15 -13.63
CA LEU A 31 6.35 -12.72 -13.45
C LEU A 31 5.53 -13.14 -14.69
N PRO A 32 4.45 -13.93 -14.57
CA PRO A 32 3.51 -14.01 -15.68
C PRO A 32 2.93 -12.61 -15.89
N PRO A 33 2.94 -12.06 -17.11
CA PRO A 33 2.03 -10.99 -17.45
C PRO A 33 0.61 -11.54 -17.24
N SER A 34 -0.15 -10.91 -16.36
CA SER A 34 -1.57 -11.21 -16.23
C SER A 34 -2.36 -10.14 -16.97
N GLU A 35 -3.18 -10.58 -17.93
CA GLU A 35 -4.17 -9.77 -18.67
C GLU A 35 -5.25 -9.15 -17.76
N GLY A 36 -5.14 -9.33 -16.45
CA GLY A 36 -6.08 -8.95 -15.41
C GLY A 36 -6.34 -10.12 -14.47
N LEU A 37 -7.07 -9.85 -13.40
CA LEU A 37 -7.56 -10.85 -12.46
C LEU A 37 -8.99 -10.50 -12.07
N GLU A 38 -9.89 -11.47 -12.17
CA GLU A 38 -11.26 -11.34 -11.70
C GLU A 38 -11.48 -12.32 -10.55
N VAL A 39 -11.70 -11.78 -9.35
CA VAL A 39 -11.88 -12.56 -8.12
C VAL A 39 -13.36 -12.66 -7.82
N VAL A 40 -13.89 -13.89 -7.88
CA VAL A 40 -15.33 -14.21 -7.68
C VAL A 40 -15.61 -14.99 -6.40
N GLY A 41 -14.57 -15.39 -5.68
CA GLY A 41 -14.63 -16.08 -4.38
C GLY A 41 -13.48 -15.64 -3.48
N ASP A 42 -13.01 -16.53 -2.62
CA ASP A 42 -11.82 -16.27 -1.79
C ASP A 42 -10.56 -16.69 -2.54
N GLU A 43 -9.65 -15.74 -2.79
CA GLU A 43 -8.40 -15.97 -3.49
C GLU A 43 -7.21 -15.34 -2.76
N GLU A 44 -6.03 -15.91 -2.96
CA GLU A 44 -4.78 -15.43 -2.34
C GLU A 44 -3.64 -15.27 -3.36
N ILE A 45 -2.89 -14.18 -3.22
CA ILE A 45 -1.60 -13.94 -3.88
C ILE A 45 -0.55 -13.82 -2.78
N VAL A 46 0.35 -14.81 -2.69
CA VAL A 46 1.35 -14.90 -1.62
C VAL A 46 2.75 -15.12 -2.18
N GLY A 47 3.70 -14.26 -1.81
CA GLY A 47 5.10 -14.41 -2.21
C GLY A 47 5.33 -14.24 -3.71
N GLN A 48 4.43 -13.57 -4.42
CA GLN A 48 4.50 -13.45 -5.88
C GLN A 48 4.94 -12.06 -6.30
N SER A 49 5.64 -12.01 -7.43
CA SER A 49 5.81 -10.79 -8.19
C SER A 49 4.93 -10.92 -9.44
N ILE A 50 3.97 -10.01 -9.64
CA ILE A 50 3.05 -10.04 -10.81
C ILE A 50 3.07 -8.71 -11.58
N LEU A 51 3.18 -8.80 -12.91
CA LEU A 51 2.99 -7.67 -13.82
C LEU A 51 1.59 -7.72 -14.39
N PHE A 52 0.73 -6.79 -13.98
CA PHE A 52 -0.62 -6.66 -14.47
C PHE A 52 -0.67 -5.77 -15.71
N GLN A 53 -1.13 -6.36 -16.82
CA GLN A 53 -1.49 -5.65 -18.05
C GLN A 53 -3.00 -5.39 -18.14
N GLY A 54 -3.78 -5.88 -17.16
CA GLY A 54 -5.20 -5.59 -16.96
C GLY A 54 -5.54 -5.21 -15.52
N ASN A 55 -6.83 -5.07 -15.23
CA ASN A 55 -7.32 -4.72 -13.90
C ASN A 55 -7.39 -5.94 -12.97
N VAL A 56 -7.21 -5.68 -11.68
CA VAL A 56 -7.61 -6.60 -10.61
C VAL A 56 -8.98 -6.18 -10.12
N THR A 57 -9.99 -7.01 -10.37
CA THR A 57 -11.37 -6.76 -9.98
C THR A 57 -11.78 -7.76 -8.91
N VAL A 58 -12.15 -7.27 -7.72
CA VAL A 58 -12.73 -8.07 -6.64
C VAL A 58 -14.23 -7.87 -6.66
N ARG A 59 -14.97 -8.92 -7.00
CA ARG A 59 -16.44 -8.87 -7.14
C ARG A 59 -17.13 -8.81 -5.78
N SER A 60 -18.41 -8.45 -5.81
CA SER A 60 -19.27 -8.51 -4.65
C SER A 60 -19.29 -9.92 -4.02
N GLY A 61 -19.12 -10.00 -2.70
CA GLY A 61 -19.07 -11.26 -1.95
C GLY A 61 -17.73 -12.01 -2.03
N ALA A 62 -16.77 -11.51 -2.82
CA ALA A 62 -15.45 -12.10 -2.98
C ALA A 62 -14.41 -11.46 -2.06
N THR A 63 -13.34 -12.21 -1.74
CA THR A 63 -12.21 -11.72 -0.96
C THR A 63 -10.91 -11.99 -1.70
N LEU A 64 -10.11 -10.94 -1.91
CA LEU A 64 -8.74 -11.09 -2.36
C LEU A 64 -7.78 -10.78 -1.21
N THR A 65 -6.91 -11.73 -0.87
CA THR A 65 -5.82 -11.53 0.08
C THR A 65 -4.48 -11.49 -0.64
N ILE A 66 -3.72 -10.41 -0.44
CA ILE A 66 -2.41 -10.20 -1.06
C ILE A 66 -1.38 -10.06 0.06
N LYS A 67 -0.36 -10.92 0.06
CA LYS A 67 0.62 -10.99 1.14
C LYS A 67 2.04 -11.18 0.61
N ASP A 68 2.99 -10.48 1.21
CA ASP A 68 4.43 -10.66 0.93
C ASP A 68 4.73 -10.61 -0.59
N SER A 69 4.02 -9.76 -1.34
CA SER A 69 4.00 -9.77 -2.82
C SER A 69 4.36 -8.41 -3.42
N VAL A 70 4.79 -8.41 -4.68
CA VAL A 70 5.09 -7.21 -5.46
C VAL A 70 4.20 -7.18 -6.70
N LEU A 71 3.30 -6.20 -6.77
CA LEU A 71 2.38 -6.06 -7.89
C LEU A 71 2.74 -4.80 -8.66
N VAL A 72 2.88 -4.93 -9.98
CA VAL A 72 3.24 -3.81 -10.85
C VAL A 72 2.19 -3.68 -11.94
N PHE A 73 1.66 -2.48 -12.15
CA PHE A 73 0.70 -2.20 -13.21
C PHE A 73 1.36 -1.52 -14.42
N ASP A 74 1.12 -2.07 -15.60
CA ASP A 74 1.59 -1.53 -16.89
C ASP A 74 0.52 -0.65 -17.54
N SER A 75 0.21 0.47 -16.89
CA SER A 75 -0.72 1.46 -17.42
C SER A 75 -0.09 2.30 -18.54
N ASN A 76 -0.93 2.77 -19.44
CA ASN A 76 -0.56 3.73 -20.48
C ASN A 76 -1.60 4.86 -20.61
N ARG A 77 -1.35 5.81 -21.52
CA ARG A 77 -2.19 7.01 -21.73
C ARG A 77 -3.65 6.74 -22.06
N THR A 78 -3.98 5.55 -22.58
CA THR A 78 -5.34 5.19 -22.99
C THR A 78 -5.96 4.13 -22.08
N HIS A 79 -5.15 3.39 -21.33
CA HIS A 79 -5.58 2.31 -20.45
C HIS A 79 -4.87 2.44 -19.10
N HIS A 80 -5.59 2.97 -18.11
CA HIS A 80 -5.11 3.02 -16.73
C HIS A 80 -5.57 1.77 -16.00
N GLN A 81 -4.63 0.89 -15.68
CA GLN A 81 -4.90 -0.33 -14.94
C GLN A 81 -4.86 -0.09 -13.45
N GLY A 82 -5.37 -1.05 -12.68
CA GLY A 82 -5.36 -0.95 -11.23
C GLY A 82 -6.32 -1.89 -10.53
N PHE A 83 -6.78 -1.44 -9.37
CA PHE A 83 -7.74 -2.18 -8.55
C PHE A 83 -9.14 -1.61 -8.68
N LEU A 84 -10.12 -2.51 -8.82
CA LEU A 84 -11.53 -2.25 -8.58
C LEU A 84 -12.04 -3.24 -7.53
N VAL A 85 -12.40 -2.75 -6.35
CA VAL A 85 -13.08 -3.54 -5.32
C VAL A 85 -14.54 -3.11 -5.32
N GLU A 86 -15.42 -3.97 -5.83
CA GLU A 86 -16.86 -3.68 -5.93
C GLU A 86 -17.52 -3.67 -4.55
N GLU A 87 -18.70 -3.03 -4.46
CA GLU A 87 -19.51 -3.05 -3.25
C GLU A 87 -19.78 -4.49 -2.78
N GLY A 88 -19.53 -4.75 -1.50
CA GLY A 88 -19.60 -6.10 -0.90
C GLY A 88 -18.37 -6.97 -1.13
N GLY A 89 -17.41 -6.58 -1.98
CA GLY A 89 -16.10 -7.21 -2.10
C GLY A 89 -15.14 -6.78 -0.99
N THR A 90 -14.09 -7.56 -0.75
CA THR A 90 -13.05 -7.27 0.24
C THR A 90 -11.64 -7.44 -0.33
N LEU A 91 -10.80 -6.43 -0.17
CA LEU A 91 -9.37 -6.52 -0.44
C LEU A 91 -8.57 -6.44 0.87
N VAL A 92 -7.79 -7.47 1.15
CA VAL A 92 -6.83 -7.50 2.26
C VAL A 92 -5.42 -7.48 1.69
N MET A 93 -4.59 -6.52 2.08
CA MET A 93 -3.21 -6.41 1.62
C MET A 93 -2.23 -6.26 2.78
N ARG A 94 -1.16 -7.06 2.79
CA ARG A 94 -0.18 -7.12 3.87
C ARG A 94 1.23 -7.22 3.32
N ASN A 95 2.18 -6.49 3.91
CA ASN A 95 3.61 -6.66 3.64
C ASN A 95 3.95 -6.64 2.15
N SER A 96 3.22 -5.87 1.36
CA SER A 96 3.26 -5.95 -0.10
C SER A 96 3.61 -4.61 -0.71
N THR A 97 4.16 -4.66 -1.92
CA THR A 97 4.47 -3.47 -2.71
C THR A 97 3.54 -3.39 -3.92
N VAL A 98 3.01 -2.19 -4.20
CA VAL A 98 2.25 -1.89 -5.41
C VAL A 98 2.89 -0.70 -6.12
N GLU A 99 3.22 -0.87 -7.39
CA GLU A 99 3.88 0.15 -8.21
C GLU A 99 3.31 0.21 -9.63
N ALA A 100 3.70 1.24 -10.37
CA ALA A 100 3.42 1.35 -11.80
C ALA A 100 4.72 1.27 -12.61
N VAL A 101 4.68 0.62 -13.78
CA VAL A 101 5.82 0.62 -14.72
C VAL A 101 6.16 2.04 -15.14
N ASN A 102 5.15 2.79 -15.57
CA ASN A 102 5.28 4.18 -15.97
C ASN A 102 4.65 5.09 -14.91
N LEU A 103 5.49 5.71 -14.08
CA LEU A 103 5.05 6.65 -13.03
C LEU A 103 4.31 7.88 -13.59
N SER A 104 4.42 8.17 -14.89
CA SER A 104 3.63 9.23 -15.49
C SER A 104 2.18 8.87 -15.73
N GLU A 105 1.90 7.59 -15.93
CA GLU A 105 0.56 7.05 -16.16
C GLU A 105 -0.02 6.36 -14.93
N GLY A 106 0.86 6.00 -13.98
CA GLY A 106 0.57 5.40 -12.67
C GLY A 106 -0.40 4.22 -12.71
N PHE A 107 -1.10 3.98 -11.61
CA PHE A 107 -2.21 3.02 -11.56
C PHE A 107 -3.42 3.62 -10.82
N SER A 108 -4.59 3.06 -11.05
CA SER A 108 -5.84 3.48 -10.40
C SER A 108 -6.20 2.55 -9.23
N PHE A 109 -6.88 3.08 -8.22
CA PHE A 109 -7.40 2.23 -7.15
C PHE A 109 -8.77 2.75 -6.73
N VAL A 110 -9.80 1.94 -6.92
CA VAL A 110 -11.17 2.28 -6.57
C VAL A 110 -11.75 1.17 -5.71
N ALA A 111 -12.16 1.52 -4.51
CA ALA A 111 -12.81 0.61 -3.59
C ALA A 111 -14.18 1.13 -3.15
N ASP A 112 -15.22 0.50 -3.69
CA ASP A 112 -16.58 0.54 -3.20
C ASP A 112 -16.85 -0.59 -2.18
N GLY A 113 -16.05 -1.66 -2.22
CA GLY A 113 -15.95 -2.68 -1.19
C GLY A 113 -14.90 -2.37 -0.11
N ARG A 114 -14.88 -3.18 0.95
CA ARG A 114 -14.01 -2.95 2.11
C ARG A 114 -12.55 -3.15 1.75
N VAL A 115 -11.68 -2.28 2.25
CA VAL A 115 -10.22 -2.48 2.18
C VAL A 115 -9.60 -2.58 3.57
N ASP A 116 -8.63 -3.46 3.68
CA ASP A 116 -7.77 -3.55 4.86
C ASP A 116 -6.32 -3.67 4.38
N ILE A 117 -5.54 -2.60 4.53
CA ILE A 117 -4.17 -2.47 4.01
C ILE A 117 -3.23 -2.19 5.15
N ARG A 118 -2.19 -3.00 5.30
CA ARG A 118 -1.27 -2.88 6.44
C ARG A 118 0.16 -3.20 6.03
N ASN A 119 1.10 -2.38 6.51
CA ASN A 119 2.52 -2.59 6.28
C ASN A 119 2.86 -2.74 4.78
N CYS A 120 2.29 -1.87 3.94
CA CYS A 120 2.53 -1.91 2.49
C CYS A 120 3.37 -0.72 2.02
N ASN A 121 3.91 -0.84 0.81
CA ASN A 121 4.49 0.28 0.07
C ASN A 121 3.73 0.48 -1.23
N ILE A 122 3.11 1.64 -1.41
CA ILE A 122 2.19 1.92 -2.51
C ILE A 122 2.67 3.18 -3.22
N GLY A 123 3.18 3.03 -4.45
CA GLY A 123 3.79 4.10 -5.21
C GLY A 123 3.28 4.23 -6.65
N GLY A 124 3.36 5.43 -7.22
CA GLY A 124 2.97 5.64 -8.62
C GLY A 124 1.45 5.64 -8.83
N ILE A 125 0.70 6.24 -7.90
CA ILE A 125 -0.75 6.38 -8.01
C ILE A 125 -1.09 7.45 -9.04
N PHE A 126 -1.99 7.14 -9.97
CA PHE A 126 -2.43 8.07 -11.00
C PHE A 126 -3.73 8.78 -10.64
N THR A 127 -3.74 10.10 -10.80
CA THR A 127 -4.95 10.88 -11.03
C THR A 127 -4.82 11.63 -12.35
N THR A 128 -5.95 11.77 -13.05
CA THR A 128 -6.15 12.80 -14.07
C THR A 128 -7.38 13.66 -13.77
N THR A 129 -7.37 14.86 -14.31
CA THR A 129 -8.51 15.78 -14.35
C THR A 129 -8.84 16.02 -15.80
N VAL A 130 -9.97 15.51 -16.29
CA VAL A 130 -10.48 15.85 -17.62
C VAL A 130 -11.78 16.63 -17.44
N GLY A 131 -11.79 17.90 -17.86
CA GLY A 131 -13.00 18.73 -17.90
C GLY A 131 -13.70 18.94 -16.55
N LEU A 132 -12.94 19.14 -15.46
CA LEU A 132 -13.43 19.26 -14.07
C LEU A 132 -13.96 17.96 -13.44
N ARG A 133 -13.98 16.83 -14.17
CA ARG A 133 -14.22 15.51 -13.59
C ARG A 133 -12.89 14.90 -13.18
N TRP A 134 -12.75 14.67 -11.88
CA TRP A 134 -11.61 14.04 -11.25
C TRP A 134 -11.67 12.53 -11.48
N ILE A 135 -10.77 12.00 -12.30
CA ILE A 135 -10.70 10.58 -12.69
C ILE A 135 -9.38 10.02 -12.15
N GLY A 136 -9.43 9.20 -11.12
CA GLY A 136 -8.24 8.55 -10.54
C GLY A 136 -7.90 8.99 -9.10
N GLY A 137 -6.82 8.43 -8.58
CA GLY A 137 -6.40 8.45 -7.18
C GLY A 137 -6.72 7.15 -6.46
N PHE A 138 -6.16 6.98 -5.26
CA PHE A 138 -6.52 5.90 -4.35
C PHE A 138 -7.84 6.26 -3.66
N LYS A 139 -8.95 5.82 -4.26
CA LYS A 139 -10.29 6.20 -3.85
C LYS A 139 -10.97 5.11 -3.03
N ILE A 140 -11.49 5.48 -1.87
CA ILE A 140 -12.20 4.58 -0.95
C ILE A 140 -13.56 5.19 -0.62
N ARG A 141 -14.63 4.42 -0.84
CA ARG A 141 -16.02 4.82 -0.54
C ARG A 141 -16.71 3.86 0.43
N SER A 142 -15.97 2.91 0.97
CA SER A 142 -16.48 1.84 1.82
C SER A 142 -16.25 2.10 3.31
N ASP A 143 -17.28 1.79 4.10
CA ASP A 143 -17.24 1.88 5.56
C ASP A 143 -16.26 0.86 6.17
N ASN A 144 -15.73 1.19 7.36
CA ASN A 144 -14.84 0.34 8.17
C ASN A 144 -13.56 -0.10 7.44
N SER A 145 -13.14 0.65 6.43
CA SER A 145 -11.86 0.44 5.76
C SER A 145 -10.69 0.89 6.64
N VAL A 146 -9.60 0.13 6.58
CA VAL A 146 -8.42 0.32 7.42
C VAL A 146 -7.17 0.44 6.55
N ILE A 147 -6.38 1.48 6.80
CA ILE A 147 -5.05 1.64 6.22
C ILE A 147 -4.10 2.05 7.34
N ARG A 148 -3.12 1.20 7.62
CA ARG A 148 -2.13 1.49 8.65
C ARG A 148 -0.72 1.03 8.33
N ASP A 149 0.26 1.62 8.98
CA ASP A 149 1.67 1.24 8.86
C ASP A 149 2.15 1.25 7.38
N THR A 150 1.51 2.05 6.51
CA THR A 150 1.68 1.95 5.06
C THR A 150 2.36 3.20 4.51
N VAL A 151 3.24 3.02 3.53
CA VAL A 151 3.89 4.10 2.80
C VAL A 151 3.10 4.37 1.51
N PHE A 152 2.74 5.64 1.30
CA PHE A 152 2.19 6.14 0.04
C PHE A 152 3.16 7.15 -0.57
N ALA A 153 3.57 6.92 -1.81
CA ALA A 153 4.58 7.74 -2.46
C ALA A 153 4.20 8.12 -3.89
N ARG A 154 4.64 9.29 -4.34
CA ARG A 154 4.65 9.66 -5.78
C ARG A 154 3.26 9.59 -6.43
N ALA A 155 2.23 10.04 -5.71
CA ALA A 155 0.88 10.12 -6.23
C ALA A 155 0.69 11.42 -7.03
N ARG A 156 0.20 11.29 -8.27
CA ARG A 156 -0.30 12.45 -9.02
C ARG A 156 -1.68 12.77 -8.47
N GLY A 157 -1.85 13.90 -7.80
CA GLY A 157 -3.13 14.28 -7.17
C GLY A 157 -3.29 13.81 -5.73
N TYR A 158 -4.43 13.18 -5.42
CA TYR A 158 -4.71 12.65 -4.10
C TYR A 158 -3.97 11.32 -3.90
N ALA A 159 -3.14 11.24 -2.86
CA ALA A 159 -2.56 9.97 -2.44
C ALA A 159 -3.67 9.06 -1.92
N ILE A 160 -4.54 9.57 -1.03
CA ILE A 160 -5.77 8.90 -0.60
C ILE A 160 -6.94 9.88 -0.67
N ARG A 161 -8.06 9.44 -1.23
CA ARG A 161 -9.34 10.15 -1.21
C ARG A 161 -10.43 9.24 -0.67
N CYS A 162 -10.90 9.57 0.52
CA CYS A 162 -12.01 8.90 1.17
C CYS A 162 -13.29 9.70 0.91
N GLU A 163 -14.34 9.09 0.36
CA GLU A 163 -15.60 9.79 0.04
C GLU A 163 -16.81 9.06 0.63
N GLY A 164 -17.53 9.71 1.54
CA GLY A 164 -18.77 9.17 2.11
C GLY A 164 -18.59 7.95 3.03
N ALA A 165 -17.36 7.59 3.38
CA ALA A 165 -17.09 6.41 4.20
C ALA A 165 -17.15 6.72 5.69
N ARG A 166 -17.63 5.78 6.48
CA ARG A 166 -17.72 5.86 7.94
C ARG A 166 -16.75 4.92 8.61
N ASN A 167 -16.27 5.30 9.79
CA ASN A 167 -15.32 4.53 10.60
C ASN A 167 -14.02 4.19 9.84
N PHE A 168 -13.57 5.08 8.95
CA PHE A 168 -12.30 4.91 8.24
C PHE A 168 -11.14 5.03 9.24
N THR A 169 -10.17 4.13 9.19
CA THR A 169 -8.96 4.21 10.00
C THR A 169 -7.76 4.47 9.10
N PHE A 170 -7.09 5.59 9.33
CA PHE A 170 -5.83 5.95 8.68
C PHE A 170 -4.79 6.23 9.76
N SER A 171 -3.97 5.24 10.13
CA SER A 171 -3.01 5.41 11.22
C SER A 171 -1.59 5.01 10.89
N ASP A 172 -0.62 5.74 11.46
CA ASP A 172 0.80 5.35 11.43
C ASP A 172 1.35 5.19 10.00
N ASN A 173 0.78 5.92 9.04
CA ASN A 173 1.19 5.90 7.64
C ASN A 173 2.21 6.99 7.34
N LEU A 174 3.00 6.76 6.31
CA LEU A 174 3.89 7.76 5.72
C LEU A 174 3.37 8.15 4.34
N VAL A 175 3.13 9.44 4.10
CA VAL A 175 2.66 9.93 2.79
C VAL A 175 3.54 11.08 2.29
N TYR A 176 4.20 10.88 1.15
CA TYR A 176 5.16 11.86 0.64
C TYR A 176 5.24 11.94 -0.89
N ALA A 177 5.73 13.08 -1.39
CA ALA A 177 5.85 13.36 -2.82
C ALA A 177 4.51 13.20 -3.56
N THR A 178 3.43 13.70 -2.96
CA THR A 178 2.06 13.67 -3.50
C THR A 178 1.54 15.10 -3.68
N ALA A 179 0.44 15.31 -4.41
CA ALA A 179 -0.16 16.66 -4.43
C ALA A 179 -0.96 16.91 -3.15
N THR A 180 -2.00 16.12 -2.92
CA THR A 180 -2.78 16.11 -1.69
C THR A 180 -2.61 14.77 -1.00
N ALA A 181 -2.15 14.75 0.25
CA ALA A 181 -1.84 13.49 0.92
C ALA A 181 -3.12 12.72 1.29
N LEU A 182 -4.06 13.36 1.98
CA LEU A 182 -5.34 12.75 2.36
C LEU A 182 -6.48 13.75 2.16
N LEU A 183 -7.57 13.30 1.53
CA LEU A 183 -8.85 14.02 1.49
C LEU A 183 -9.94 13.16 2.15
N LEU A 184 -10.62 13.72 3.14
CA LEU A 184 -11.81 13.16 3.78
C LEU A 184 -13.06 13.95 3.35
N ASN A 185 -13.72 13.50 2.28
CA ASN A 185 -14.91 14.15 1.75
C ASN A 185 -16.17 13.50 2.30
N ARG A 186 -16.86 14.17 3.25
CA ARG A 186 -18.07 13.65 3.90
C ARG A 186 -17.85 12.27 4.53
N SER A 187 -16.65 12.05 5.07
CA SER A 187 -16.25 10.80 5.71
C SER A 187 -16.03 10.99 7.22
N THR A 188 -16.20 9.92 8.00
CA THR A 188 -15.89 9.89 9.44
C THR A 188 -14.85 8.82 9.73
N GLY A 189 -14.05 9.02 10.78
CA GLY A 189 -12.98 8.09 11.11
C GLY A 189 -11.91 8.65 12.04
N SER A 190 -10.81 7.91 12.14
CA SER A 190 -9.62 8.28 12.90
C SER A 190 -8.44 8.47 11.97
N VAL A 191 -7.75 9.61 12.10
CA VAL A 191 -6.50 9.93 11.41
C VAL A 191 -5.45 10.23 12.48
N THR A 192 -4.54 9.29 12.76
CA THR A 192 -3.62 9.37 13.91
C THR A 192 -2.22 8.85 13.59
N GLY A 193 -1.17 9.41 14.18
CA GLY A 193 0.20 8.87 14.02
C GLY A 193 0.81 8.98 12.62
N ASN A 194 0.13 9.61 11.65
CA ASN A 194 0.62 9.71 10.28
C ASN A 194 1.65 10.82 10.10
N TRP A 195 2.60 10.60 9.20
CA TRP A 195 3.57 11.61 8.80
C TRP A 195 3.41 11.98 7.32
N PHE A 196 3.17 13.27 7.08
CA PHE A 196 2.98 13.85 5.75
C PHE A 196 4.11 14.84 5.47
N PHE A 197 4.86 14.65 4.38
CA PHE A 197 5.94 15.57 4.02
C PHE A 197 6.18 15.66 2.52
N ASN A 198 6.76 16.78 2.06
CA ASN A 198 7.06 17.04 0.65
C ASN A 198 5.85 16.82 -0.28
N ASN A 199 4.65 17.24 0.17
CA ASN A 199 3.43 17.24 -0.65
C ASN A 199 3.16 18.65 -1.17
N SER A 200 2.74 18.78 -2.43
CA SER A 200 2.80 20.06 -3.15
C SER A 200 1.59 20.97 -2.98
N ASP A 201 0.43 20.47 -2.54
CA ASP A 201 -0.78 21.27 -2.32
C ASP A 201 -1.20 21.23 -0.84
N ARG A 202 -1.74 20.09 -0.36
CA ARG A 202 -2.31 19.98 0.99
C ARG A 202 -1.93 18.67 1.66
N GLN A 203 -1.77 18.71 2.99
CA GLN A 203 -1.45 17.50 3.77
C GLN A 203 -2.73 16.71 4.06
N VAL A 204 -3.73 17.36 4.66
CA VAL A 204 -5.03 16.77 4.98
C VAL A 204 -6.13 17.78 4.66
N VAL A 205 -7.22 17.32 4.03
CA VAL A 205 -8.37 18.14 3.62
C VAL A 205 -9.66 17.49 4.04
#